data_AF-A0A7C3SWK8-F1
#
_entry.id   AF-A0A7C3SWK8-F1
#
_cell.length_a   1.000
_cell.length_b   1.000
_cell.length_c   1.000
_cell.angle_alpha   90.00
_cell.angle_beta   90.00
_cell.angle_gamma   90.00
#
_symmetry.space_group_name_H-M   'P 1'
#
loop_
_entity.id
_entity.type
_entity.pdbx_description
1 polymer ?
#
loop_
_entity_poly.entity_id
_entity_poly.type
_entity_poly.pdbx_seq_one_letter_code
_entity_poly.pdbx_strand_id
1 'polypeptide(L)' 'MNKRKQVIYGRAVDRRSQRLNRGRQKINYIHLNTLRERWQFVEKHEDYPYSSCRYYENGLDCSGLKILPLF' A
#
# COMPACT_ATOMS: atom_id res chain seq x y z
N MET A 1 -10.92 34.14 -2.34
CA MET A 1 -11.09 33.06 -1.32
C MET A 1 -10.59 33.58 0.04
N ASN A 2 -11.35 33.46 1.14
CA ASN A 2 -10.97 34.08 2.44
C ASN A 2 -9.90 33.27 3.22
N LYS A 3 -9.16 33.92 4.13
CA LYS A 3 -8.09 33.31 4.95
C LYS A 3 -8.56 32.10 5.76
N ARG A 4 -9.78 32.10 6.32
CA ARG A 4 -10.36 30.95 7.05
C ARG A 4 -10.56 29.74 6.14
N LYS A 5 -11.05 29.94 4.91
CA LYS A 5 -11.21 28.85 3.92
C LYS A 5 -9.86 28.20 3.57
N GLN A 6 -8.78 28.99 3.46
CA GLN A 6 -7.44 28.44 3.19
C GLN A 6 -6.90 27.60 4.35
N VAL A 7 -7.06 28.06 5.61
CA VAL A 7 -6.62 27.31 6.80
C VAL A 7 -7.37 25.98 6.95
N ILE A 8 -8.69 25.99 6.72
CA ILE A 8 -9.51 24.77 6.76
C ILE A 8 -9.06 23.78 5.68
N TYR A 9 -8.83 24.28 4.46
CA TYR A 9 -8.34 23.45 3.35
C TYR A 9 -6.97 22.84 3.68
N GLY A 10 -6.03 23.64 4.20
CA GLY A 10 -4.70 23.16 4.62
C GLY A 10 -4.77 22.06 5.69
N ARG A 11 -5.60 22.24 6.73
CA ARG A 11 -5.83 21.21 7.76
C ARG A 11 -6.50 19.95 7.22
N ALA A 12 -7.38 20.06 6.23
CA ALA A 12 -8.02 18.92 5.60
C ALA A 12 -7.02 18.10 4.77
N VAL A 13 -6.14 18.78 4.03
CA VAL A 13 -5.06 18.15 3.24
C VAL A 13 -4.07 17.42 4.15
N ASP A 14 -3.62 18.05 5.23
CA ASP A 14 -2.72 17.42 6.20
C ASP A 14 -3.32 16.14 6.81
N ARG A 15 -4.59 16.18 7.25
CA ARG A 15 -5.29 14.99 7.76
C ARG A 15 -5.41 13.88 6.72
N ARG A 16 -5.68 14.22 5.45
CA ARG A 16 -5.70 13.24 4.34
C ARG A 16 -4.33 12.61 4.15
N SER A 17 -3.26 13.40 4.11
CA SER A 17 -1.88 12.91 3.99
C SER A 17 -1.50 11.98 5.14
N GLN A 18 -1.82 12.34 6.39
CA GLN A 18 -1.58 11.47 7.55
C GLN A 18 -2.31 10.13 7.44
N ARG A 19 -3.56 10.13 6.94
CA ARG A 19 -4.34 8.90 6.73
C ARG A 19 -3.71 8.01 5.65
N LEU A 20 -3.28 8.60 4.54
CA LEU A 20 -2.58 7.88 3.47
C LEU A 20 -1.26 7.27 3.97
N ASN A 21 -0.50 8.01 4.79
CA ASN A 21 0.74 7.52 5.40
C ASN A 21 0.50 6.30 6.29
N ARG A 22 -0.55 6.33 7.15
CA ARG A 22 -0.92 5.16 7.97
C ARG A 22 -1.31 3.96 7.13
N GLY A 23 -2.00 4.17 6.00
CA GLY A 23 -2.35 3.11 5.06
C GLY A 23 -1.11 2.43 4.48
N ARG A 24 -0.17 3.22 3.96
CA ARG A 24 1.11 2.72 3.42
C ARG A 24 1.93 1.97 4.45
N GLN A 25 2.04 2.49 5.67
CA GLN A 25 2.73 1.82 6.77
C GLN A 25 2.16 0.42 7.05
N LYS A 26 0.83 0.30 7.09
CA LYS A 26 0.16 -0.99 7.32
C LYS A 26 0.37 -1.96 6.16
N ILE A 27 0.27 -1.50 4.92
CA ILE A 27 0.53 -2.32 3.73
C ILE A 27 1.98 -2.84 3.74
N ASN A 28 2.95 -1.96 3.99
CA ASN A 28 4.36 -2.34 4.08
C ASN A 28 4.60 -3.38 5.19
N TYR A 29 3.97 -3.21 6.36
CA TYR A 29 4.08 -4.19 7.44
C TYR A 29 3.57 -5.56 7.00
N ILE A 30 2.43 -5.63 6.32
CA ILE A 30 1.84 -6.88 5.84
C ILE A 30 2.74 -7.54 4.79
N HIS A 31 3.19 -6.78 3.79
CA HIS A 31 4.04 -7.30 2.70
C HIS A 31 5.40 -7.78 3.21
N LEU A 32 6.05 -7.03 4.12
CA LEU A 32 7.35 -7.39 4.67
C LEU A 32 7.29 -8.48 5.74
N ASN A 33 6.10 -8.85 6.22
CA ASN A 33 5.97 -9.90 7.22
C ASN A 33 6.45 -11.27 6.72
N THR A 34 6.39 -11.50 5.40
CA THR A 34 6.85 -12.75 4.78
C THR A 34 8.36 -12.94 4.85
N LEU A 35 9.12 -11.84 4.94
CA LEU A 35 10.59 -11.82 5.03
C LEU A 35 11.11 -11.88 6.48
N ARG A 36 10.24 -11.67 7.47
CA ARG A 36 10.67 -11.61 8.88
C ARG A 36 11.22 -12.97 9.31
N GLU A 37 12.33 -12.96 10.05
CA GLU A 37 13.02 -14.15 10.55
C GLU A 37 12.10 -15.17 11.25
N ARG A 38 11.05 -14.69 11.95
CA ARG A 38 10.06 -15.56 12.59
C ARG A 38 9.31 -16.47 11.59
N TRP A 39 9.12 -16.02 10.36
CA TRP A 39 8.33 -16.69 9.33
C TRP A 39 9.19 -17.16 8.15
N GLN A 40 9.94 -16.22 7.57
CA GLN A 40 10.90 -16.43 6.48
C GLN A 40 10.38 -17.34 5.36
N PHE A 41 9.17 -17.05 4.87
CA PHE A 41 8.50 -17.90 3.87
C PHE A 41 9.14 -17.81 2.48
N VAL A 42 9.73 -16.67 2.16
CA VAL A 42 10.27 -16.32 0.84
C VAL A 42 11.46 -15.38 1.00
N GLU A 43 12.33 -15.32 -0.02
CA GLU A 43 13.46 -14.39 -0.07
C GLU A 43 13.05 -12.98 -0.56
N LYS A 44 11.94 -12.91 -1.31
CA LYS A 44 11.36 -11.66 -1.82
C LYS A 44 9.88 -11.61 -1.50
N HIS A 45 9.38 -10.46 -1.06
CA HIS A 45 8.00 -10.35 -0.56
C HIS A 45 6.94 -10.56 -1.65
N GLU A 46 7.27 -10.27 -2.90
CA GLU A 46 6.42 -10.45 -4.08
C GLU A 46 6.27 -11.91 -4.53
N ASP A 47 7.13 -12.80 -4.04
CA ASP A 47 7.10 -14.22 -4.36
C ASP A 47 6.13 -15.01 -3.46
N TYR A 48 5.60 -14.39 -2.40
CA TYR A 48 4.62 -15.04 -1.53
C TYR A 48 3.23 -15.05 -2.20
N PRO A 49 2.71 -16.22 -2.62
CA PRO A 49 1.51 -16.30 -3.46
C PRO A 49 0.22 -15.87 -2.74
N TYR A 50 0.23 -15.88 -1.40
CA TYR A 50 -0.91 -15.52 -0.56
C TYR A 50 -0.86 -14.07 -0.05
N SER A 51 -0.07 -13.21 -0.72
CA SER A 51 -0.02 -11.78 -0.45
C SER A 51 -0.45 -10.98 -1.68
N SER A 52 -0.99 -9.79 -1.44
CA SER A 52 -1.28 -8.81 -2.49
C SER A 52 -0.04 -8.05 -2.99
N CYS A 53 1.15 -8.33 -2.45
CA CYS A 53 2.38 -7.61 -2.77
C CYS A 53 2.66 -7.57 -4.27
N ARG A 54 2.54 -8.72 -4.96
CA ARG A 54 2.77 -8.82 -6.40
C ARG A 54 1.86 -7.93 -7.25
N TYR A 55 0.64 -7.71 -6.78
CA TYR A 55 -0.28 -6.77 -7.43
C TYR A 55 0.16 -5.32 -7.24
N TYR A 56 0.57 -4.93 -6.04
CA TYR A 56 1.01 -3.55 -5.77
C TYR A 56 2.32 -3.19 -6.49
N GLU A 57 3.26 -4.12 -6.58
CA GLU A 57 4.56 -3.90 -7.21
C GLU A 57 4.48 -4.03 -8.75
N ASN A 58 3.80 -5.07 -9.24
CA ASN A 58 3.90 -5.49 -10.64
C ASN A 58 2.55 -5.47 -11.39
N GLY A 59 1.43 -5.22 -10.69
CA GLY A 59 0.09 -5.32 -11.27
C GLY A 59 -0.31 -6.75 -11.64
N LEU A 60 0.29 -7.77 -11.01
CA LEU A 60 0.06 -9.18 -11.30
C LEU A 60 -0.77 -9.85 -10.21
N ASP A 61 -1.57 -10.85 -10.60
CA ASP A 61 -2.24 -11.77 -9.68
C ASP A 61 -1.30 -12.88 -9.17
N CYS A 62 -1.86 -13.82 -8.38
CA CYS A 62 -1.10 -14.96 -7.86
C CYS A 62 -0.64 -15.95 -8.94
N SER A 63 -1.30 -15.99 -10.10
CA SER A 63 -0.91 -16.80 -11.26
C SER A 63 0.16 -16.12 -12.13
N GLY A 64 0.46 -14.85 -11.88
CA GLY A 64 1.39 -14.04 -12.67
C GLY A 64 0.74 -13.33 -13.86
N LEU A 65 -0.60 -13.31 -13.93
CA LEU A 65 -1.33 -12.60 -14.97
C LEU A 65 -1.57 -11.15 -14.58
N LYS A 66 -1.47 -10.26 -15.56
CA LYS A 66 -1.69 -8.82 -15.35
C LYS A 66 -3.16 -8.56 -15.05
N ILE A 67 -3.44 -7.89 -13.94
CA ILE A 67 -4.78 -7.45 -13.59
C ILE A 67 -5.08 -6.20 -14.41
N LEU A 68 -5.96 -6.35 -15.41
CA LEU A 68 -6.46 -5.23 -16.20
C LEU A 68 -7.66 -4.58 -15.48
N PRO A 69 -7.82 -3.25 -15.58
CA PRO A 69 -9.03 -2.61 -15.10
C PRO A 69 -10.24 -3.18 -15.84
N LEU A 70 -11.28 -3.54 -15.08
CA LEU A 70 -12.59 -3.89 -15.61
C LEU A 70 -13.30 -2.60 -16.03
N PHE A 71 -12.89 -2.07 -17.18
CA PHE A 71 -13.50 -0.94 -17.92
C PHE A 71 -13.39 0.45 -17.26
#